data_AF-A0A4Y3HWP6-F1
#
_entry.id   AF-A0A4Y3HWP6-F1
#
_cell.length_a   1.000
_cell.length_b   1.000
_cell.length_c   1.000
_cell.angle_alpha   90.00
_cell.angle_beta   90.00
_cell.angle_gamma   90.00
#
_symmetry.space_group_name_H-M   'P 1'
#
loop_
_entity.id
_entity.type
_entity.pdbx_description
1 polymer ?
#
loop_
_entity_poly.entity_id
_entity_poly.type
_entity_poly.pdbx_seq_one_letter_code
_entity_poly.pdbx_strand_id
1 'polypeptide(L)'
;MSPAQLSVLVKHQEHCNIDSFPLRFGFSLKEDTECVLLLESKAKTDSKYKGRKVYEGTLIHPESDNYFPGTFVVAENNHRNVLVTAWRNDIDTEYYLSKVMQSLRESGVLTTGDLLAFHPRYKNNELTTHADLVLALSQNKSASQVRLIEQRAEAAVVETKARIEELEQQNQHLEMQVSTLKQQSELKDLLHEVRLTQATTSNGASSQDGKGSFWKGVSIALAIGVVAVGGIVAYQFMNEPVPSSNTTMLSEPPAGAITPDSALRFVDTHATVCGKVVQITDFAKGNYLNFDRMFPQTEFSVVIWKSDANHVAQDESLYTTYSNQNVCVTGEVSSYNGRAQIIVKNPHQLAVY
;
A
#
# COMPACT_ATOMS: atom_id res chain seq x y z
N MET A 1 -26.50 -25.42 1.24
CA MET A 1 -27.11 -24.12 1.60
C MET A 1 -27.18 -23.29 0.33
N SER A 2 -28.33 -22.68 0.01
CA SER A 2 -28.40 -21.75 -1.12
C SER A 2 -27.40 -20.61 -0.88
N PRO A 3 -26.62 -20.17 -1.89
CA PRO A 3 -25.79 -18.98 -1.74
C PRO A 3 -26.67 -17.79 -1.34
N ALA A 4 -26.17 -16.96 -0.42
CA ALA A 4 -26.85 -15.74 -0.03
C ALA A 4 -26.96 -14.82 -1.25
N GLN A 5 -28.07 -14.11 -1.39
CA GLN A 5 -28.32 -13.24 -2.55
C GLN A 5 -28.48 -11.79 -2.10
N LEU A 6 -28.08 -10.86 -2.96
CA LEU A 6 -28.22 -9.42 -2.75
C LEU A 6 -28.77 -8.78 -4.03
N SER A 7 -29.89 -8.06 -3.90
CA SER A 7 -30.39 -7.18 -4.98
C SER A 7 -29.58 -5.89 -4.96
N VAL A 8 -29.08 -5.50 -6.14
CA VAL A 8 -28.34 -4.27 -6.34
C VAL A 8 -28.88 -3.52 -7.55
N LEU A 9 -29.09 -2.22 -7.39
CA LEU A 9 -29.44 -1.32 -8.49
C LEU A 9 -28.18 -0.96 -9.27
N VAL A 10 -28.16 -1.28 -10.55
CA VAL A 10 -27.16 -0.80 -11.51
C VAL A 10 -27.77 0.38 -12.25
N LYS A 11 -27.21 1.57 -12.04
CA LYS A 11 -27.71 2.78 -12.71
C LYS A 11 -27.10 2.94 -14.09
N HIS A 12 -27.95 3.26 -15.06
CA HIS A 12 -27.61 3.31 -16.48
C HIS A 12 -26.48 4.28 -16.80
N GLN A 13 -26.50 5.46 -16.18
CA GLN A 13 -25.60 6.57 -16.46
C GLN A 13 -24.49 6.72 -15.40
N GLU A 14 -24.24 5.69 -14.60
CA GLU A 14 -23.19 5.70 -13.58
C GLU A 14 -22.02 4.76 -13.94
N HIS A 15 -20.89 5.04 -13.27
CA HIS A 15 -19.57 4.45 -13.52
C HIS A 15 -19.59 2.92 -13.72
N CYS A 16 -20.28 2.17 -12.86
CA CYS A 16 -20.30 0.72 -12.98
C CYS A 16 -20.81 0.24 -14.35
N ASN A 17 -21.85 0.90 -14.90
CA ASN A 17 -22.50 0.49 -16.12
C ASN A 17 -21.84 1.04 -17.39
N ILE A 18 -21.28 2.25 -17.33
CA ILE A 18 -20.72 2.94 -18.50
C ILE A 18 -19.21 2.76 -18.66
N ASP A 19 -18.52 2.37 -17.58
CA ASP A 19 -17.08 2.18 -17.53
C ASP A 19 -16.69 0.74 -17.19
N SER A 20 -17.12 0.24 -16.02
CA SER A 20 -16.64 -1.06 -15.51
C SER A 20 -17.21 -2.27 -16.24
N PHE A 21 -18.54 -2.36 -16.40
CA PHE A 21 -19.19 -3.47 -17.11
C PHE A 21 -18.72 -3.61 -18.56
N PRO A 22 -18.61 -2.53 -19.35
CA PRO A 22 -18.15 -2.59 -20.73
C PRO A 22 -16.76 -3.22 -20.84
N LEU A 23 -15.78 -2.66 -20.14
CA LEU A 23 -14.39 -3.11 -20.25
C LEU A 23 -14.19 -4.49 -19.61
N ARG A 24 -14.76 -4.70 -18.43
CA ARG A 24 -14.41 -5.84 -17.58
C ARG A 24 -15.29 -7.04 -17.84
N PHE A 25 -16.54 -6.83 -18.22
CA PHE A 25 -17.53 -7.90 -18.38
C PHE A 25 -18.13 -7.96 -19.79
N GLY A 26 -17.85 -6.99 -20.66
CA GLY A 26 -18.24 -7.03 -22.07
C GLY A 26 -19.70 -6.67 -22.33
N PHE A 27 -20.38 -5.98 -21.42
CA PHE A 27 -21.77 -5.55 -21.60
C PHE A 27 -22.06 -4.21 -20.93
N SER A 28 -23.23 -3.64 -21.25
CA SER A 28 -23.79 -2.44 -20.60
C SER A 28 -25.32 -2.52 -20.60
N LEU A 29 -25.97 -2.01 -19.57
CA LEU A 29 -27.42 -1.96 -19.45
C LEU A 29 -27.98 -0.64 -20.01
N LYS A 30 -29.16 -0.71 -20.61
CA LYS A 30 -29.78 0.44 -21.32
C LYS A 30 -30.62 1.34 -20.42
N GLU A 31 -30.94 0.88 -19.22
CA GLU A 31 -31.74 1.59 -18.22
C GLU A 31 -31.34 1.15 -16.80
N ASP A 32 -31.81 1.90 -15.80
CA ASP A 32 -31.59 1.56 -14.40
C ASP A 32 -32.22 0.20 -14.11
N THR A 33 -31.39 -0.77 -13.73
CA THR A 33 -31.80 -2.17 -13.67
C THR A 33 -31.42 -2.79 -12.32
N GLU A 34 -32.34 -3.54 -11.71
CA GLU A 34 -32.03 -4.37 -10.55
C GLU A 34 -31.33 -5.66 -11.02
N CYS A 35 -30.17 -5.94 -10.46
CA CYS A 35 -29.42 -7.16 -10.71
C CYS A 35 -29.25 -7.96 -9.42
N VAL A 36 -29.03 -9.26 -9.57
CA VAL A 36 -28.82 -10.17 -8.44
C VAL A 36 -27.35 -10.53 -8.35
N LEU A 37 -26.79 -10.33 -7.16
CA LEU A 37 -25.47 -10.85 -6.79
C LEU A 37 -25.65 -12.12 -5.95
N LEU A 38 -25.04 -13.21 -6.41
CA LEU A 38 -24.84 -14.42 -5.62
C LEU A 38 -23.55 -14.24 -4.80
N LEU A 39 -23.68 -14.18 -3.48
CA LEU A 39 -22.57 -13.89 -2.58
C LEU A 39 -21.80 -15.16 -2.23
N GLU A 40 -20.49 -15.12 -2.42
CA GLU A 40 -19.57 -16.20 -2.06
C GLU A 40 -18.97 -15.99 -0.67
N SER A 41 -18.88 -14.74 -0.21
CA SER A 41 -18.37 -14.39 1.11
C SER A 41 -19.22 -13.34 1.81
N LYS A 42 -18.95 -13.15 3.11
CA LYS A 42 -19.44 -11.97 3.83
C LYS A 42 -18.84 -10.70 3.22
N ALA A 43 -19.59 -9.60 3.35
CA ALA A 43 -19.15 -8.28 2.95
C ALA A 43 -17.87 -7.88 3.69
N LYS A 44 -16.90 -7.34 2.96
CA LYS A 44 -15.77 -6.59 3.53
C LYS A 44 -16.12 -5.10 3.53
N THR A 45 -15.61 -4.35 4.48
CA THR A 45 -15.74 -2.88 4.46
C THR A 45 -14.78 -2.30 3.43
N ASP A 46 -15.25 -1.35 2.62
CA ASP A 46 -14.37 -0.56 1.76
C ASP A 46 -13.51 0.35 2.64
N SER A 47 -12.20 0.11 2.66
CA SER A 47 -11.23 0.89 3.44
C SER A 47 -11.10 2.33 2.96
N LYS A 48 -11.46 2.62 1.71
CA LYS A 48 -11.28 3.92 1.06
C LYS A 48 -12.53 4.80 1.16
N TYR A 49 -13.72 4.21 1.26
CA TYR A 49 -14.98 4.96 1.30
C TYR A 49 -15.92 4.45 2.41
N LYS A 50 -16.14 5.28 3.42
CA LYS A 50 -17.12 5.00 4.49
C LYS A 50 -18.51 4.75 3.88
N GLY A 51 -19.17 3.69 4.34
CA GLY A 51 -20.52 3.33 3.90
C GLY A 51 -20.57 2.46 2.63
N ARG A 52 -19.42 2.03 2.09
CA ARG A 52 -19.37 1.05 1.00
C ARG A 52 -18.96 -0.32 1.52
N LYS A 53 -19.52 -1.34 0.88
CA LYS A 53 -19.26 -2.76 1.15
C LYS A 53 -18.74 -3.41 -0.12
N VAL A 54 -17.78 -4.30 0.05
CA VAL A 54 -17.15 -5.07 -1.02
C VAL A 54 -17.59 -6.53 -0.89
N TYR A 55 -18.09 -7.08 -1.98
CA TYR A 55 -18.62 -8.44 -2.06
C TYR A 55 -17.85 -9.24 -3.11
N GLU A 56 -17.39 -10.43 -2.73
CA GLU A 56 -16.98 -11.46 -3.68
C GLU A 56 -18.23 -12.25 -4.09
N GLY A 57 -18.43 -12.47 -5.38
CA GLY A 57 -19.59 -13.21 -5.83
C GLY A 57 -19.73 -13.28 -7.34
N THR A 58 -20.95 -13.60 -7.77
CA THR A 58 -21.33 -13.71 -9.17
C THR A 58 -22.55 -12.85 -9.45
N LEU A 59 -22.43 -11.93 -10.40
CA LEU A 59 -23.55 -11.17 -10.94
C LEU A 59 -24.31 -12.02 -11.97
N ILE A 60 -25.62 -12.11 -11.80
CA ILE A 60 -26.50 -12.70 -12.80
C ILE A 60 -26.95 -11.57 -13.73
N HIS A 61 -26.74 -11.73 -15.02
CA HIS A 61 -27.22 -10.76 -16.00
C HIS A 61 -28.76 -10.70 -15.98
N PRO A 62 -29.38 -9.51 -15.97
CA PRO A 62 -30.83 -9.38 -15.75
C PRO A 62 -31.68 -9.99 -16.86
N GLU A 63 -31.17 -9.99 -18.10
CA GLU A 63 -31.90 -10.45 -19.28
C GLU A 63 -31.34 -11.75 -19.90
N SER A 64 -30.15 -12.17 -19.47
CA SER A 64 -29.46 -13.31 -20.09
C SER A 64 -29.05 -14.29 -19.00
N ASP A 65 -29.01 -15.58 -19.30
CA ASP A 65 -28.56 -16.61 -18.36
C ASP A 65 -27.03 -16.65 -18.20
N ASN A 66 -26.38 -15.48 -18.32
CA ASN A 66 -24.94 -15.34 -18.19
C ASN A 66 -24.57 -14.95 -16.75
N TYR A 67 -23.46 -15.53 -16.30
CA TYR A 67 -22.94 -15.39 -14.95
C TYR A 67 -21.57 -14.73 -14.99
N PHE A 68 -21.42 -13.68 -14.19
CA PHE A 68 -20.23 -12.83 -14.18
C PHE A 68 -19.58 -12.84 -12.79
N PRO A 69 -18.60 -13.73 -12.54
CA PRO A 69 -17.88 -13.75 -11.27
C PRO A 69 -16.96 -12.54 -11.13
N GLY A 70 -16.82 -12.03 -9.90
CA GLY A 70 -15.96 -10.90 -9.63
C GLY A 70 -16.12 -10.31 -8.22
N THR A 71 -15.46 -9.17 -8.05
CA THR A 71 -15.63 -8.31 -6.88
C THR A 71 -16.57 -7.15 -7.21
N PHE A 72 -17.51 -6.87 -6.31
CA PHE A 72 -18.55 -5.87 -6.47
C PHE A 72 -18.54 -4.88 -5.30
N VAL A 73 -18.45 -3.59 -5.60
CA VAL A 73 -18.51 -2.53 -4.59
C VAL A 73 -19.91 -1.93 -4.58
N VAL A 74 -20.57 -2.03 -3.44
CA VAL A 74 -21.95 -1.62 -3.24
C VAL A 74 -22.00 -0.49 -2.21
N ALA A 75 -22.70 0.58 -2.55
CA ALA A 75 -23.02 1.66 -1.63
C ALA A 75 -24.49 1.59 -1.23
N GLU A 76 -24.79 1.88 0.03
CA GLU A 76 -26.17 2.06 0.46
C GLU A 76 -26.61 3.51 0.21
N ASN A 77 -27.71 3.69 -0.51
CA ASN A 77 -28.30 5.00 -0.79
C ASN A 77 -29.82 4.92 -0.66
N ASN A 78 -30.41 5.70 0.25
CA ASN A 78 -31.85 5.73 0.51
C ASN A 78 -32.46 4.33 0.69
N HIS A 79 -31.81 3.49 1.50
CA HIS A 79 -32.20 2.09 1.74
C HIS A 79 -32.15 1.16 0.51
N ARG A 80 -31.54 1.58 -0.60
CA ARG A 80 -31.25 0.73 -1.76
C ARG A 80 -29.75 0.49 -1.86
N ASN A 81 -29.40 -0.73 -2.23
CA ASN A 81 -28.03 -1.08 -2.57
C ASN A 81 -27.77 -0.66 -4.01
N VAL A 82 -26.79 0.23 -4.22
CA VAL A 82 -26.40 0.69 -5.55
C VAL A 82 -25.02 0.15 -5.87
N LEU A 83 -24.88 -0.46 -7.04
CA LEU A 83 -23.60 -0.98 -7.50
C LEU A 83 -22.74 0.17 -8.03
N VAL A 84 -21.59 0.40 -7.39
CA VAL A 84 -20.70 1.53 -7.67
C VAL A 84 -19.66 1.18 -8.72
N THR A 85 -19.05 0.00 -8.59
CA THR A 85 -18.05 -0.51 -9.53
C THR A 85 -17.90 -2.03 -9.36
N ALA A 86 -17.28 -2.67 -10.34
CA ALA A 86 -17.02 -4.11 -10.32
C ALA A 86 -15.70 -4.44 -11.05
N TRP A 87 -15.06 -5.54 -10.69
CA TRP A 87 -13.95 -6.13 -11.44
C TRP A 87 -13.95 -7.64 -11.40
N ARG A 88 -13.23 -8.22 -12.36
CA ARG A 88 -12.97 -9.65 -12.37
C ARG A 88 -11.79 -9.97 -11.46
N ASN A 89 -11.86 -11.13 -10.82
CA ASN A 89 -10.83 -11.59 -9.89
C ASN A 89 -9.75 -12.44 -10.58
N ASP A 90 -9.93 -12.78 -11.85
CA ASP A 90 -9.00 -13.59 -12.64
C ASP A 90 -7.97 -12.76 -13.41
N ILE A 91 -8.03 -11.43 -13.26
CA ILE A 91 -7.15 -10.48 -13.95
C ILE A 91 -6.61 -9.51 -12.90
N ASP A 92 -5.30 -9.39 -12.85
CA ASP A 92 -4.64 -8.37 -12.04
C ASP A 92 -4.71 -7.03 -12.78
N THR A 93 -5.23 -6.00 -12.12
CA THR A 93 -5.42 -4.68 -12.72
C THR A 93 -4.70 -3.62 -11.93
N GLU A 94 -4.10 -2.69 -12.65
CA GLU A 94 -3.41 -1.57 -12.02
C GLU A 94 -4.40 -0.64 -11.30
N TYR A 95 -3.97 -0.13 -10.15
CA TYR A 95 -4.72 0.79 -9.29
C TYR A 95 -5.33 2.00 -10.03
N TYR A 96 -4.59 2.59 -10.97
CA TYR A 96 -5.00 3.82 -11.65
C TYR A 96 -5.99 3.62 -12.79
N LEU A 97 -6.14 2.39 -13.31
CA LEU A 97 -6.93 2.10 -14.51
C LEU A 97 -8.37 2.63 -14.40
N SER A 98 -9.07 2.33 -13.30
CA SER A 98 -10.46 2.79 -13.11
C SER A 98 -10.58 4.31 -13.08
N LYS A 99 -9.59 5.01 -12.52
CA LYS A 99 -9.60 6.46 -12.36
C LYS A 99 -9.31 7.18 -13.66
N VAL A 100 -8.33 6.71 -14.42
CA VAL A 100 -8.02 7.22 -15.75
C VAL A 100 -9.19 6.97 -16.70
N MET A 101 -9.78 5.77 -16.67
CA MET A 101 -10.97 5.44 -17.45
C MET A 101 -12.13 6.41 -17.17
N GLN A 102 -12.45 6.63 -15.88
CA GLN A 102 -13.49 7.58 -15.47
C GLN A 102 -13.21 9.00 -15.99
N SER A 103 -11.98 9.50 -15.84
CA SER A 103 -11.59 10.85 -16.26
C SER A 103 -11.68 11.03 -17.79
N LEU A 104 -11.18 10.05 -18.55
CA LEU A 104 -11.25 10.07 -20.01
C LEU A 104 -12.71 10.04 -20.50
N ARG A 105 -13.58 9.27 -19.83
CA ARG A 105 -15.01 9.23 -20.15
C ARG A 105 -15.71 10.55 -19.80
N GLU A 106 -15.42 11.15 -18.65
CA GLU A 106 -15.95 12.47 -18.25
C GLU A 106 -15.56 13.58 -19.22
N SER A 107 -14.36 13.48 -19.81
CA SER A 107 -13.91 14.40 -20.84
C SER A 107 -14.51 14.15 -22.23
N GLY A 108 -15.28 13.07 -22.41
CA GLY A 108 -15.86 12.66 -23.69
C GLY A 108 -14.88 12.02 -24.68
N VAL A 109 -13.64 11.80 -24.26
CA VAL A 109 -12.57 11.22 -25.08
C VAL A 109 -12.71 9.70 -25.23
N LEU A 110 -13.24 9.06 -24.19
CA LEU A 110 -13.50 7.63 -24.12
C LEU A 110 -15.01 7.40 -24.07
N THR A 111 -15.51 6.49 -24.90
CA THR A 111 -16.92 6.11 -24.92
C THR A 111 -17.13 4.69 -24.36
N THR A 112 -18.35 4.40 -23.92
CA THR A 112 -18.78 3.03 -23.57
C THR A 112 -18.57 2.05 -24.73
N GLY A 113 -18.77 2.51 -25.98
CA GLY A 113 -18.52 1.71 -27.17
C GLY A 113 -17.04 1.33 -27.35
N ASP A 114 -16.13 2.26 -27.08
CA ASP A 114 -14.69 1.97 -27.09
C ASP A 114 -14.33 0.90 -26.05
N LEU A 115 -14.88 1.02 -24.83
CA LEU A 115 -14.64 0.03 -23.77
C LEU A 115 -15.17 -1.36 -24.10
N LEU A 116 -16.34 -1.46 -24.74
CA LEU A 116 -16.85 -2.72 -25.28
C LEU A 116 -15.91 -3.30 -26.34
N ALA A 117 -15.40 -2.47 -27.25
CA ALA A 117 -14.44 -2.89 -28.27
C ALA A 117 -13.10 -3.34 -27.66
N PHE A 118 -12.73 -2.78 -26.51
CA PHE A 118 -11.51 -3.13 -25.78
C PHE A 118 -11.65 -4.34 -24.85
N HIS A 119 -12.87 -4.78 -24.54
CA HIS A 119 -13.11 -5.92 -23.67
C HIS A 119 -12.31 -7.19 -24.02
N PRO A 120 -12.19 -7.61 -25.31
CA PRO A 120 -11.40 -8.78 -25.66
C PRO A 120 -9.92 -8.65 -25.25
N ARG A 121 -9.33 -7.45 -25.41
CA ARG A 121 -7.95 -7.16 -25.02
C ARG A 121 -7.79 -7.19 -23.51
N TYR A 122 -8.74 -6.63 -22.77
CA TYR A 122 -8.78 -6.73 -21.31
C TYR A 122 -8.82 -8.20 -20.86
N LYS A 123 -9.71 -9.01 -21.45
CA LYS A 123 -9.84 -10.45 -21.13
C LYS A 123 -8.56 -11.25 -21.42
N ASN A 124 -7.77 -10.82 -22.39
CA ASN A 124 -6.50 -11.45 -22.76
C ASN A 124 -5.29 -10.88 -22.01
N ASN A 125 -5.48 -10.02 -21.00
CA ASN A 125 -4.42 -9.32 -20.26
C ASN A 125 -3.56 -8.35 -21.11
N GLU A 126 -4.09 -7.85 -22.23
CA GLU A 126 -3.41 -6.90 -23.12
C GLU A 126 -3.81 -5.43 -22.85
N LEU A 127 -4.75 -5.23 -21.91
CA LEU A 127 -5.21 -3.91 -21.47
C LEU A 127 -5.62 -3.98 -20.00
N THR A 128 -4.64 -4.00 -19.10
CA THR A 128 -4.88 -4.09 -17.63
C THR A 128 -4.29 -2.91 -16.86
N THR A 129 -3.56 -2.04 -17.55
CA THR A 129 -2.99 -0.81 -17.00
C THR A 129 -3.61 0.44 -17.65
N HIS A 130 -3.50 1.58 -16.97
CA HIS A 130 -3.91 2.87 -17.55
C HIS A 130 -3.07 3.22 -18.78
N ALA A 131 -1.80 2.82 -18.83
CA ALA A 131 -0.92 3.02 -19.98
C ALA A 131 -1.43 2.24 -21.20
N ASP A 132 -1.86 0.99 -21.02
CA ASP A 132 -2.45 0.21 -22.11
C ASP A 132 -3.73 0.83 -22.65
N LEU A 133 -4.56 1.40 -21.77
CA LEU A 133 -5.78 2.11 -22.14
C LEU A 133 -5.46 3.36 -22.97
N VAL A 134 -4.49 4.16 -22.53
CA VAL A 134 -4.02 5.35 -23.26
C VAL A 134 -3.48 4.95 -24.63
N LEU A 135 -2.65 3.90 -24.69
CA LEU A 135 -2.11 3.38 -25.94
C LEU A 135 -3.22 2.89 -26.87
N ALA A 136 -4.17 2.11 -26.36
CA ALA A 136 -5.31 1.60 -27.11
C ALA A 136 -6.17 2.71 -27.70
N LEU A 137 -6.45 3.75 -26.91
CA LEU A 137 -7.24 4.90 -27.35
C LEU A 137 -6.52 5.78 -28.36
N SER A 138 -5.20 5.86 -28.27
CA SER A 138 -4.37 6.73 -29.11
C SER A 138 -4.19 6.18 -30.53
N GLN A 139 -4.43 4.88 -30.72
CA GLN A 139 -4.38 4.25 -32.04
C GLN A 139 -5.37 4.93 -32.99
N ASN A 140 -4.88 5.34 -34.16
CA ASN A 140 -5.67 6.00 -35.21
C ASN A 140 -6.30 7.36 -34.79
N LYS A 141 -5.77 8.02 -33.75
CA LYS A 141 -6.17 9.39 -33.38
C LYS A 141 -5.19 10.43 -33.95
N SER A 142 -5.67 11.66 -34.10
CA SER A 142 -4.80 12.80 -34.43
C SER A 142 -3.87 13.15 -33.28
N ALA A 143 -2.71 13.76 -33.57
CA ALA A 143 -1.75 14.16 -32.54
C ALA A 143 -2.33 15.10 -31.46
N SER A 144 -3.31 15.94 -31.81
CA SER A 144 -4.00 16.80 -30.84
C SER A 144 -4.90 15.99 -29.90
N GLN A 145 -5.58 14.96 -30.40
CA GLN A 145 -6.38 14.06 -29.58
C GLN A 145 -5.52 13.19 -28.68
N VAL A 146 -4.38 12.69 -29.16
CA VAL A 146 -3.41 11.93 -28.35
C VAL A 146 -2.93 12.77 -27.17
N ARG A 147 -2.49 14.02 -27.41
CA ARG A 147 -2.09 14.93 -26.33
C ARG A 147 -3.20 15.16 -25.30
N LEU A 148 -4.46 15.27 -25.75
CA LEU A 148 -5.59 15.43 -24.83
C LEU A 148 -5.80 14.16 -23.99
N ILE A 149 -5.68 12.97 -24.59
CA ILE A 149 -5.76 11.68 -23.87
C ILE A 149 -4.67 11.64 -22.78
N GLU A 150 -3.41 11.89 -23.18
CA GLU A 150 -2.26 11.86 -22.28
C GLU A 150 -2.41 12.86 -21.13
N GLN A 151 -2.76 14.11 -21.43
CA GLN A 151 -2.96 15.15 -20.42
C GLN A 151 -4.05 14.79 -19.40
N ARG A 152 -5.17 14.21 -19.86
CA ARG A 152 -6.28 13.81 -18.98
C ARG A 152 -5.90 12.61 -18.12
N ALA A 153 -5.21 11.63 -18.70
CA ALA A 153 -4.73 10.47 -17.97
C ALA A 153 -3.71 10.88 -16.90
N GLU A 154 -2.74 11.73 -17.24
CA GLU A 154 -1.73 12.23 -16.31
C GLU A 154 -2.37 13.01 -15.16
N ALA A 155 -3.30 13.93 -15.46
CA ALA A 155 -4.02 14.68 -14.43
C ALA A 155 -4.77 13.75 -13.44
N ALA A 156 -5.43 12.70 -13.95
CA ALA A 156 -6.14 11.74 -13.11
C ALA A 156 -5.18 10.92 -12.22
N VAL A 157 -4.00 10.56 -12.74
CA VAL A 157 -2.96 9.86 -11.97
C VAL A 157 -2.42 10.78 -10.87
N VAL A 158 -2.11 12.04 -11.18
CA VAL A 158 -1.60 13.02 -10.21
C VAL A 158 -2.61 13.27 -9.09
N GLU A 159 -3.89 13.50 -9.42
CA GLU A 159 -4.95 13.67 -8.43
C GLU A 159 -5.08 12.44 -7.52
N THR A 160 -5.01 11.25 -8.13
CA THR A 160 -5.14 9.99 -7.40
C THR A 160 -3.94 9.76 -6.48
N LYS A 161 -2.72 10.09 -6.92
CA LYS A 161 -1.49 10.02 -6.11
C LYS A 161 -1.56 10.94 -4.90
N ALA A 162 -1.91 12.21 -5.10
CA ALA A 162 -2.06 13.17 -4.02
C ALA A 162 -3.06 12.68 -2.95
N ARG A 163 -4.14 12.02 -3.38
CA ARG A 163 -5.12 11.43 -2.45
C ARG A 163 -4.61 10.18 -1.73
N ILE A 164 -3.75 9.38 -2.35
CA ILE A 164 -3.09 8.25 -1.67
C ILE A 164 -2.16 8.80 -0.58
N GLU A 165 -1.34 9.80 -0.90
CA GLU A 165 -0.44 10.45 0.05
C GLU A 165 -1.20 11.04 1.25
N GLU A 166 -2.34 11.70 1.00
CA GLU A 166 -3.21 12.20 2.08
C GLU A 166 -3.73 11.06 2.99
N LEU A 167 -4.17 9.95 2.40
CA LEU A 167 -4.66 8.79 3.16
C LEU A 167 -3.54 8.12 3.96
N GLU A 168 -2.32 8.07 3.43
CA GLU A 168 -1.15 7.54 4.13
C GLU A 168 -0.80 8.39 5.34
N GLN A 169 -0.81 9.72 5.21
CA GLN A 169 -0.63 10.63 6.33
C GLN A 169 -1.72 10.47 7.39
N GLN A 170 -2.99 10.33 6.97
CA GLN A 170 -4.09 10.08 7.90
C GLN A 170 -3.93 8.75 8.64
N ASN A 171 -3.48 7.70 7.96
CA ASN A 171 -3.23 6.40 8.57
C ASN A 171 -2.09 6.48 9.60
N GLN A 172 -0.98 7.15 9.27
CA GLN A 172 0.13 7.38 10.21
C GLN A 172 -0.34 8.15 11.44
N HIS A 173 -1.16 9.18 11.25
CA HIS A 173 -1.72 9.95 12.36
C HIS A 173 -2.63 9.09 13.26
N LEU A 174 -3.48 8.26 12.65
CA LEU A 174 -4.35 7.33 13.39
C LEU A 174 -3.54 6.28 14.15
N GLU A 175 -2.47 5.74 13.56
CA GLU A 175 -1.57 4.81 14.23
C GLU A 175 -0.91 5.45 15.46
N MET A 176 -0.48 6.71 15.33
CA MET A 176 0.03 7.48 16.47
C MET A 176 -1.02 7.64 17.57
N GLN A 177 -2.26 8.01 17.22
CA GLN A 177 -3.36 8.13 18.20
C GLN A 177 -3.65 6.80 18.91
N VAL A 178 -3.71 5.69 18.16
CA VAL A 178 -3.91 4.35 18.72
C VAL A 178 -2.79 4.01 19.70
N SER A 179 -1.53 4.34 19.36
CA SER A 179 -0.40 4.12 20.25
C SER A 179 -0.50 4.93 21.55
N THR A 180 -0.90 6.21 21.47
CA THR A 180 -1.09 7.08 22.63
C THR A 180 -2.22 6.57 23.54
N LEU A 181 -3.34 6.16 22.96
CA LEU A 181 -4.46 5.60 23.73
C LEU A 181 -4.08 4.29 24.44
N LYS A 182 -3.28 3.45 23.78
CA LYS A 182 -2.77 2.22 24.39
C LYS A 182 -1.87 2.52 25.59
N GLN A 183 -0.94 3.46 25.47
CA GLN A 183 -0.10 3.92 26.58
C GLN A 183 -0.93 4.49 27.73
N GLN A 184 -1.99 5.26 27.43
CA GLN A 184 -2.89 5.78 28.45
C GLN A 184 -3.67 4.67 29.18
N SER A 185 -4.06 3.61 28.47
CA SER A 185 -4.72 2.44 29.08
C SER A 185 -3.76 1.71 30.01
N GLU A 186 -2.55 1.41 29.53
CA GLU A 186 -1.52 0.72 30.32
C GLU A 186 -1.14 1.54 31.57
N LEU A 187 -1.03 2.87 31.44
CA LEU A 187 -0.78 3.76 32.58
C LEU A 187 -1.92 3.73 33.61
N LYS A 188 -3.18 3.65 33.16
CA LYS A 188 -4.34 3.54 34.06
C LYS A 188 -4.35 2.21 34.81
N ASP A 189 -3.98 1.12 34.16
CA ASP A 189 -3.91 -0.21 34.79
C ASP A 189 -2.80 -0.25 35.85
N LEU A 190 -1.61 0.29 35.53
CA LEU A 190 -0.52 0.45 36.51
C LEU A 190 -0.92 1.33 37.70
N LEU A 191 -1.61 2.44 37.45
CA LEU A 191 -2.16 3.30 38.52
C LEU A 191 -3.15 2.56 39.42
N HIS A 192 -3.96 1.67 38.85
CA HIS A 192 -4.89 0.84 39.60
C HIS A 192 -4.15 -0.18 40.47
N GLU A 193 -3.11 -0.83 39.95
CA GLU A 193 -2.26 -1.78 40.69
C GLU A 193 -1.54 -1.13 41.87
N VAL A 194 -1.00 0.08 41.68
CA VAL A 194 -0.37 0.88 42.76
C VAL A 194 -1.40 1.25 43.85
N ARG A 195 -2.64 1.59 43.48
CA ARG A 195 -3.70 1.84 44.49
C ARG A 195 -4.06 0.60 45.29
N LEU A 196 -4.15 -0.56 44.64
CA LEU A 196 -4.45 -1.82 45.32
C LEU A 196 -3.35 -2.20 46.32
N THR A 197 -2.08 -2.07 45.92
CA THR A 197 -0.94 -2.37 46.79
C THR A 197 -0.84 -1.43 48.00
N GLN A 198 -1.09 -0.12 47.81
CA GLN A 198 -1.12 0.84 48.91
C GLN A 198 -2.26 0.59 49.91
N ALA A 199 -3.45 0.17 49.43
CA ALA A 199 -4.58 -0.18 50.29
C ALA A 199 -4.34 -1.44 51.15
N THR A 200 -3.55 -2.41 50.65
CA THR A 200 -3.14 -3.58 51.43
C THR A 200 -2.10 -3.27 52.50
N THR A 201 -1.22 -2.29 52.29
CA THR A 201 -0.21 -1.88 53.29
C THR A 201 -0.77 -1.02 54.42
N SER A 202 -1.91 -0.33 54.23
CA SER A 202 -2.51 0.51 55.27
C SER A 202 -3.36 -0.25 56.30
N ASN A 203 -3.58 -1.56 56.12
CA ASN A 203 -4.39 -2.39 57.04
C ASN A 203 -3.57 -3.29 57.99
N GLY A 204 -2.26 -3.05 58.12
CA GLY A 204 -1.38 -3.80 59.01
C GLY A 204 -0.55 -2.90 59.92
N ALA A 205 -1.18 -2.24 60.90
CA ALA A 205 -0.47 -1.61 62.01
C ALA A 205 -1.31 -1.64 63.30
N SER A 206 -1.04 -2.63 64.14
CA SER A 206 -1.24 -2.54 65.59
C SER A 206 0.02 -3.00 66.34
N SER A 207 0.30 -2.26 67.43
CA SER A 207 1.22 -2.49 68.56
C SER A 207 2.76 -2.42 68.38
N GLN A 208 3.30 -1.31 68.90
CA GLN A 208 4.31 -1.14 69.96
C GLN A 208 5.64 -1.93 70.03
N ASP A 209 6.70 -1.12 70.25
CA ASP A 209 7.88 -1.30 71.11
C ASP A 209 9.24 -1.77 70.53
N GLY A 210 10.28 -1.00 70.90
CA GLY A 210 11.62 -1.51 71.21
C GLY A 210 12.68 -1.61 70.10
N LYS A 211 13.60 -0.63 70.09
CA LYS A 211 15.03 -0.70 69.73
C LYS A 211 15.52 -1.79 68.74
N GLY A 212 16.10 -1.32 67.64
CA GLY A 212 17.34 -1.90 67.08
C GLY A 212 17.21 -2.68 65.76
N SER A 213 17.62 -2.00 64.68
CA SER A 213 18.24 -2.58 63.47
C SER A 213 17.53 -3.73 62.75
N PHE A 214 16.65 -3.39 61.79
CA PHE A 214 16.38 -4.24 60.61
C PHE A 214 15.76 -3.43 59.45
N TRP A 215 16.49 -2.44 58.90
CA TRP A 215 16.13 -1.84 57.61
C TRP A 215 16.98 -2.49 56.51
N LYS A 216 16.50 -3.61 55.95
CA LYS A 216 16.96 -4.15 54.66
C LYS A 216 15.76 -4.69 53.87
N GLY A 217 15.49 -4.03 52.73
CA GLY A 217 14.56 -4.45 51.67
C GLY A 217 13.12 -4.00 51.93
N VAL A 218 12.49 -3.13 51.15
CA VAL A 218 12.55 -2.92 49.70
C VAL A 218 12.57 -1.42 49.41
N SER A 219 13.47 -1.00 48.51
CA SER A 219 13.56 0.37 48.02
C SER A 219 12.26 0.77 47.33
N ILE A 220 11.62 1.79 47.91
CA ILE A 220 10.60 2.60 47.26
C ILE A 220 11.28 3.30 46.08
N ALA A 221 11.07 2.83 44.86
CA ALA A 221 11.29 3.62 43.65
C ALA A 221 10.00 4.37 43.31
N LEU A 222 9.63 5.33 44.14
CA LEU A 222 8.71 6.41 43.76
C LEU A 222 9.54 7.44 42.99
N ALA A 223 9.61 7.29 41.67
CA ALA A 223 10.13 8.33 40.80
C ALA A 223 9.06 9.42 40.60
N ILE A 224 8.95 10.32 41.56
CA ILE A 224 8.53 11.70 41.30
C ILE A 224 9.67 12.59 41.77
N GLY A 225 10.62 12.82 40.87
CA GLY A 225 11.63 13.86 40.98
C GLY A 225 11.43 14.84 39.84
N VAL A 226 10.56 15.82 40.07
CA VAL A 226 10.46 17.03 39.25
C VAL A 226 11.72 17.86 39.50
N VAL A 227 12.50 18.04 38.42
CA VAL A 227 13.37 19.19 38.12
C VAL A 227 14.68 19.34 38.90
N ALA A 228 15.73 19.63 38.12
CA ALA A 228 17.06 20.11 38.49
C ALA A 228 18.08 19.07 38.98
N VAL A 229 18.65 18.28 38.06
CA VAL A 229 20.09 18.25 37.70
C VAL A 229 20.20 17.44 36.40
N GLY A 230 19.79 18.04 35.28
CA GLY A 230 19.94 17.50 33.92
C GLY A 230 20.61 18.49 32.97
N GLY A 231 21.34 19.46 33.53
CA GLY A 231 21.90 20.60 32.80
C GLY A 231 23.42 20.68 32.76
N ILE A 232 24.17 19.65 33.18
CA ILE A 232 25.65 19.73 33.23
C ILE A 232 26.37 18.57 32.52
N VAL A 233 25.70 17.50 32.06
CA VAL A 233 26.37 16.41 31.29
C VAL A 233 25.96 16.36 29.81
N ALA A 234 25.26 17.39 29.31
CA ALA A 234 24.98 17.58 27.88
C ALA A 234 25.72 18.80 27.26
N TYR A 235 26.67 19.41 27.98
CA TYR A 235 27.43 20.56 27.48
C TYR A 235 28.86 20.21 27.02
N GLN A 236 29.20 18.92 26.86
CA GLN A 236 30.53 18.50 26.40
C GLN A 236 30.56 17.41 25.31
N PHE A 237 29.41 17.06 24.71
CA PHE A 237 29.38 16.21 23.50
C PHE A 237 28.87 16.92 22.25
N MET A 238 28.65 18.24 22.32
CA MET A 238 28.47 19.09 21.14
C MET A 238 29.75 19.88 20.89
N ASN A 239 30.85 19.20 20.54
CA ASN A 239 32.06 19.82 19.95
C ASN A 239 33.05 18.76 19.43
N GLU A 240 32.55 17.65 18.88
CA GLU A 240 33.34 16.97 17.84
C GLU A 240 32.95 17.61 16.50
N PRO A 241 33.91 18.09 15.70
CA PRO A 241 33.60 18.53 14.35
C PRO A 241 32.96 17.35 13.62
N VAL A 242 31.72 17.52 13.20
CA VAL A 242 31.07 16.64 12.22
C VAL A 242 32.09 16.42 11.11
N PRO A 243 32.58 15.20 10.86
CA PRO A 243 33.31 14.96 9.63
C PRO A 243 32.27 15.24 8.56
N SER A 244 32.49 16.32 7.81
CA SER A 244 31.70 16.64 6.63
C SER A 244 31.78 15.43 5.71
N SER A 245 30.80 14.54 5.81
CA SER A 245 30.55 13.55 4.79
C SER A 245 30.06 14.37 3.60
N ASN A 246 31.02 14.81 2.79
CA ASN A 246 30.80 14.81 1.36
C ASN A 246 30.36 13.37 1.06
N THR A 247 29.05 13.15 1.03
CA THR A 247 28.47 11.98 0.38
C THR A 247 28.84 12.16 -1.08
N THR A 248 30.01 11.66 -1.44
CA THR A 248 30.44 11.50 -2.81
C THR A 248 29.40 10.57 -3.42
N MET A 249 28.40 11.15 -4.10
CA MET A 249 27.53 10.36 -4.97
C MET A 249 28.45 9.60 -5.90
N LEU A 250 28.41 8.28 -5.84
CA LEU A 250 29.24 7.41 -6.64
C LEU A 250 28.90 7.72 -8.11
N SER A 251 29.80 8.28 -8.91
CA SER A 251 29.45 8.56 -10.31
C SER A 251 29.38 7.31 -11.19
N GLU A 252 29.83 6.16 -10.66
CA GLU A 252 29.93 4.87 -11.34
C GLU A 252 29.72 3.72 -10.34
N PRO A 253 29.30 2.52 -10.79
CA PRO A 253 29.24 1.33 -9.95
C PRO A 253 30.60 1.00 -9.31
N PRO A 254 30.63 0.47 -8.08
CA PRO A 254 31.88 0.06 -7.43
C PRO A 254 32.55 -1.08 -8.21
N ALA A 255 33.88 -1.11 -8.16
CA ALA A 255 34.66 -2.16 -8.81
C ALA A 255 34.24 -3.56 -8.31
N GLY A 256 33.92 -4.45 -9.24
CA GLY A 256 33.42 -5.80 -8.93
C GLY A 256 31.91 -5.91 -8.77
N ALA A 257 31.15 -4.82 -8.92
CA ALA A 257 29.70 -4.89 -9.04
C ALA A 257 29.28 -5.70 -10.26
N ILE A 258 28.24 -6.51 -10.09
CA ILE A 258 27.64 -7.29 -11.17
C ILE A 258 26.38 -6.60 -11.71
N THR A 259 26.05 -6.87 -12.97
CA THR A 259 24.87 -6.31 -13.62
C THR A 259 23.63 -7.16 -13.32
N PRO A 260 22.41 -6.56 -13.32
CA PRO A 260 21.14 -7.26 -13.12
C PRO A 260 20.95 -8.51 -14.00
N ASP A 261 21.29 -8.43 -15.29
CA ASP A 261 21.18 -9.54 -16.25
C ASP A 261 22.14 -10.71 -15.94
N SER A 262 23.23 -10.42 -15.24
CA SER A 262 24.21 -11.44 -14.84
C SER A 262 23.93 -12.08 -13.48
N ALA A 263 23.05 -11.47 -12.67
CA ALA A 263 22.90 -11.79 -11.25
C ALA A 263 22.50 -13.25 -10.99
N LEU A 264 21.74 -13.88 -11.89
CA LEU A 264 21.33 -15.29 -11.75
C LEU A 264 22.52 -16.27 -11.72
N ARG A 265 23.67 -15.89 -12.28
CA ARG A 265 24.90 -16.70 -12.24
C ARG A 265 25.61 -16.67 -10.88
N PHE A 266 25.17 -15.80 -9.98
CA PHE A 266 25.78 -15.56 -8.67
C PHE A 266 24.86 -15.98 -7.52
N VAL A 267 23.84 -16.80 -7.78
CA VAL A 267 22.99 -17.38 -6.73
C VAL A 267 23.82 -18.11 -5.68
N ASP A 268 23.39 -18.00 -4.42
CA ASP A 268 24.05 -18.51 -3.22
C ASP A 268 25.41 -17.85 -2.92
N THR A 269 25.66 -16.66 -3.48
CA THR A 269 26.84 -15.84 -3.17
C THR A 269 26.45 -14.49 -2.58
N HIS A 270 27.40 -13.89 -1.85
CA HIS A 270 27.27 -12.51 -1.39
C HIS A 270 27.90 -11.57 -2.41
N ALA A 271 27.09 -10.71 -3.03
CA ALA A 271 27.52 -9.84 -4.14
C ALA A 271 26.84 -8.47 -4.10
N THR A 272 27.40 -7.53 -4.86
CA THR A 272 26.82 -6.20 -5.11
C THR A 272 26.30 -6.15 -6.54
N VAL A 273 24.98 -5.94 -6.70
CA VAL A 273 24.31 -5.80 -8.00
C VAL A 273 23.96 -4.33 -8.22
N CYS A 274 24.37 -3.75 -9.35
CA CYS A 274 24.12 -2.34 -9.65
C CYS A 274 23.38 -2.16 -10.96
N GLY A 275 22.29 -1.39 -10.94
CA GLY A 275 21.49 -1.09 -12.13
C GLY A 275 20.44 -0.03 -11.82
N LYS A 276 19.55 0.21 -12.76
CA LYS A 276 18.52 1.23 -12.63
C LYS A 276 17.22 0.64 -12.12
N VAL A 277 16.63 1.21 -11.08
CA VAL A 277 15.30 0.82 -10.60
C VAL A 277 14.25 1.39 -11.56
N VAL A 278 13.68 0.56 -12.42
CA VAL A 278 12.74 0.99 -13.47
C VAL A 278 11.27 0.78 -13.10
N GLN A 279 11.00 -0.07 -12.10
CA GLN A 279 9.65 -0.34 -11.63
C GLN A 279 9.69 -0.75 -10.16
N ILE A 280 8.79 -0.18 -9.37
CA ILE A 280 8.51 -0.64 -8.01
C ILE A 280 7.12 -1.25 -8.03
N THR A 281 6.95 -2.43 -7.46
CA THR A 281 5.69 -3.18 -7.46
C THR A 281 5.37 -3.65 -6.06
N ASP A 282 4.21 -3.24 -5.57
CA ASP A 282 3.74 -3.64 -4.26
C ASP A 282 3.12 -5.04 -4.32
N PHE A 283 3.34 -5.83 -3.28
CA PHE A 283 2.65 -7.10 -3.08
C PHE A 283 2.20 -7.21 -1.62
N ALA A 284 1.38 -8.22 -1.31
CA ALA A 284 0.70 -8.33 -0.02
C ALA A 284 1.60 -8.24 1.23
N LYS A 285 2.91 -8.53 1.11
CA LYS A 285 3.86 -8.55 2.23
C LYS A 285 5.04 -7.58 2.08
N GLY A 286 5.14 -6.82 0.99
CA GLY A 286 6.31 -5.99 0.73
C GLY A 286 6.31 -5.36 -0.66
N ASN A 287 7.50 -5.02 -1.14
CA ASN A 287 7.72 -4.37 -2.42
C ASN A 287 8.82 -5.08 -3.20
N TYR A 288 8.66 -5.16 -4.52
CA TYR A 288 9.72 -5.47 -5.46
C TYR A 288 10.26 -4.17 -6.07
N LEU A 289 11.58 -4.02 -6.12
CA LEU A 289 12.26 -3.03 -6.95
C LEU A 289 12.89 -3.79 -8.12
N ASN A 290 12.36 -3.61 -9.34
CA ASN A 290 12.83 -4.28 -10.54
C ASN A 290 13.91 -3.45 -11.24
N PHE A 291 15.03 -4.10 -11.55
CA PHE A 291 16.21 -3.45 -12.10
C PHE A 291 16.30 -3.65 -13.61
N ASP A 292 16.66 -2.59 -14.32
CA ASP A 292 16.91 -2.45 -15.77
C ASP A 292 15.73 -2.80 -16.71
N ARG A 293 14.91 -3.78 -16.36
CA ARG A 293 13.74 -4.21 -17.11
C ARG A 293 12.54 -4.36 -16.18
N MET A 294 11.38 -3.97 -16.67
CA MET A 294 10.12 -4.14 -15.93
C MET A 294 9.70 -5.61 -15.93
N PHE A 295 8.94 -6.02 -14.92
CA PHE A 295 8.26 -7.31 -14.94
C PHE A 295 7.36 -7.43 -16.20
N PRO A 296 7.28 -8.61 -16.86
CA PRO A 296 7.88 -9.89 -16.51
C PRO A 296 9.33 -10.09 -16.99
N GLN A 297 9.90 -9.12 -17.70
CA GLN A 297 11.23 -9.21 -18.31
C GLN A 297 12.38 -8.89 -17.34
N THR A 298 12.08 -8.49 -16.11
CA THR A 298 13.08 -8.29 -15.05
C THR A 298 13.87 -9.58 -14.79
N GLU A 299 15.19 -9.48 -14.78
CA GLU A 299 16.11 -10.60 -14.51
C GLU A 299 16.60 -10.58 -13.05
N PHE A 300 16.52 -9.42 -12.40
CA PHE A 300 16.89 -9.19 -11.02
C PHE A 300 15.94 -8.22 -10.31
N SER A 301 15.54 -8.57 -9.10
CA SER A 301 14.68 -7.72 -8.27
C SER A 301 15.19 -7.63 -6.83
N VAL A 302 15.06 -6.47 -6.21
CA VAL A 302 15.20 -6.31 -4.77
C VAL A 302 13.86 -6.54 -4.10
N VAL A 303 13.86 -7.27 -2.98
CA VAL A 303 12.68 -7.52 -2.15
C VAL A 303 12.84 -6.80 -0.82
N ILE A 304 11.87 -5.94 -0.49
CA ILE A 304 11.81 -5.26 0.80
C ILE A 304 10.50 -5.66 1.46
N TRP A 305 10.57 -6.28 2.64
CA TRP A 305 9.37 -6.65 3.38
C TRP A 305 8.76 -5.43 4.05
N LYS A 306 7.44 -5.44 4.25
CA LYS A 306 6.72 -4.34 4.90
C LYS A 306 7.25 -4.04 6.32
N SER A 307 7.79 -5.05 7.03
CA SER A 307 8.44 -4.87 8.33
C SER A 307 9.74 -4.08 8.27
N ASP A 308 10.40 -4.07 7.11
CA ASP A 308 11.75 -3.54 6.93
C ASP A 308 11.73 -2.20 6.16
N ALA A 309 10.65 -1.90 5.43
CA ALA A 309 10.53 -0.75 4.54
C ALA A 309 10.85 0.61 5.21
N ASN A 310 10.27 0.90 6.38
CA ASN A 310 10.53 2.17 7.08
C ASN A 310 12.01 2.30 7.49
N HIS A 311 12.63 1.20 7.92
CA HIS A 311 14.03 1.20 8.31
C HIS A 311 14.95 1.38 7.09
N VAL A 312 14.62 0.74 5.97
CA VAL A 312 15.38 0.79 4.72
C VAL A 312 15.28 2.15 4.03
N ALA A 313 14.12 2.80 4.09
CA ALA A 313 13.85 4.08 3.44
C ALA A 313 13.98 5.29 4.37
N GLN A 314 14.39 5.10 5.62
CA GLN A 314 14.55 6.18 6.62
C GLN A 314 13.30 7.07 6.73
N ASP A 315 12.14 6.44 6.87
CA ASP A 315 10.82 7.08 6.94
C ASP A 315 10.35 7.82 5.66
N GLU A 316 11.07 7.71 4.54
CA GLU A 316 10.61 8.12 3.21
C GLU A 316 9.93 6.98 2.44
N SER A 317 9.21 7.29 1.36
CA SER A 317 8.66 6.28 0.47
C SER A 317 9.75 5.67 -0.42
N LEU A 318 9.76 4.34 -0.56
CA LEU A 318 10.64 3.63 -1.51
C LEU A 318 10.52 4.18 -2.95
N TYR A 319 9.34 4.67 -3.33
CA TYR A 319 9.12 5.32 -4.62
C TYR A 319 9.87 6.64 -4.72
N THR A 320 9.85 7.47 -3.67
CA THR A 320 10.58 8.74 -3.65
C THR A 320 12.09 8.52 -3.65
N THR A 321 12.56 7.56 -2.86
CA THR A 321 13.99 7.34 -2.65
C THR A 321 14.67 6.62 -3.81
N TYR A 322 14.03 5.62 -4.43
CA TYR A 322 14.70 4.71 -5.35
C TYR A 322 14.13 4.69 -6.77
N SER A 323 12.92 5.20 -7.03
CA SER A 323 12.33 5.12 -8.37
C SER A 323 13.17 5.88 -9.40
N ASN A 324 13.46 5.22 -10.54
CA ASN A 324 14.23 5.77 -11.64
C ASN A 324 15.69 6.15 -11.27
N GLN A 325 16.19 5.71 -10.10
CA GLN A 325 17.56 5.91 -9.66
C GLN A 325 18.46 4.76 -10.10
N ASN A 326 19.74 5.07 -10.30
CA ASN A 326 20.80 4.07 -10.35
C ASN A 326 21.15 3.65 -8.93
N VAL A 327 21.00 2.37 -8.63
CA VAL A 327 21.13 1.83 -7.28
C VAL A 327 22.05 0.64 -7.30
N CYS A 328 22.95 0.55 -6.33
CA CYS A 328 23.70 -0.63 -5.99
C CYS A 328 23.07 -1.28 -4.77
N VAL A 329 22.84 -2.60 -4.84
CA VAL A 329 22.33 -3.40 -3.73
C VAL A 329 23.33 -4.49 -3.37
N THR A 330 23.64 -4.62 -2.07
CA THR A 330 24.55 -5.64 -1.56
C THR A 330 23.81 -6.63 -0.65
N GLY A 331 24.02 -7.92 -0.90
CA GLY A 331 23.38 -8.97 -0.13
C GLY A 331 23.64 -10.37 -0.69
N GLU A 332 22.99 -11.35 -0.07
CA GLU A 332 22.94 -12.71 -0.60
C GLU A 332 22.02 -12.77 -1.81
N VAL A 333 22.56 -13.19 -2.96
CA VAL A 333 21.79 -13.39 -4.17
C VAL A 333 21.08 -14.73 -4.07
N SER A 334 19.76 -14.71 -4.08
CA SER A 334 18.92 -15.91 -4.09
C SER A 334 18.15 -16.00 -5.41
N SER A 335 17.54 -17.15 -5.71
CA SER A 335 16.64 -17.28 -6.87
C SER A 335 15.19 -17.48 -6.44
N TYR A 336 14.28 -16.87 -7.18
CA TYR A 336 12.84 -17.10 -7.06
C TYR A 336 12.19 -17.08 -8.45
N ASN A 337 11.49 -18.17 -8.79
CA ASN A 337 10.86 -18.37 -10.11
C ASN A 337 11.80 -18.09 -11.30
N GLY A 338 13.05 -18.56 -11.20
CA GLY A 338 14.04 -18.43 -12.28
C GLY A 338 14.68 -17.04 -12.41
N ARG A 339 14.46 -16.13 -11.46
CA ARG A 339 15.07 -14.80 -11.41
C ARG A 339 15.92 -14.61 -10.17
N ALA A 340 16.96 -13.81 -10.28
CA ALA A 340 17.78 -13.45 -9.14
C ALA A 340 17.08 -12.41 -8.26
N GLN A 341 17.33 -12.45 -6.96
CA GLN A 341 16.84 -11.45 -6.04
C GLN A 341 17.76 -11.26 -4.83
N ILE A 342 17.74 -10.05 -4.25
CA ILE A 342 18.34 -9.76 -2.94
C ILE A 342 17.24 -9.26 -2.00
N ILE A 343 17.21 -9.80 -0.78
CA ILE A 343 16.34 -9.30 0.29
C ILE A 343 17.08 -8.20 1.05
N VAL A 344 16.47 -7.01 1.11
CA VAL A 344 17.01 -5.85 1.81
C VAL A 344 16.28 -5.63 3.13
N LYS A 345 17.06 -5.54 4.21
CA LYS A 345 16.57 -5.34 5.58
C LYS A 345 17.09 -4.06 6.23
N ASN A 346 18.22 -3.52 5.74
CA ASN A 346 18.88 -2.36 6.32
C ASN A 346 19.26 -1.34 5.23
N PRO A 347 19.28 -0.03 5.53
CA PRO A 347 19.57 1.01 4.55
C PRO A 347 20.99 0.89 3.96
N HIS A 348 21.97 0.40 4.72
CA HIS A 348 23.35 0.21 4.24
C HIS A 348 23.51 -0.82 3.12
N GLN A 349 22.48 -1.63 2.84
CA GLN A 349 22.49 -2.55 1.70
C GLN A 349 22.24 -1.84 0.38
N LEU A 350 21.75 -0.59 0.39
CA LEU A 350 21.44 0.19 -0.80
C LEU A 350 22.34 1.43 -0.87
N ALA A 351 22.79 1.76 -2.08
CA ALA A 351 23.52 2.99 -2.36
C ALA A 351 23.08 3.54 -3.71
N VAL A 352 22.68 4.81 -3.77
CA VAL A 352 22.41 5.53 -5.02
C VAL A 352 23.75 6.04 -5.59
N TYR A 353 23.90 5.98 -6.91
CA TYR A 353 25.12 6.38 -7.62
C TYR A 353 24.79 7.20 -8.89
#